data_AF-A0A3M1LC86-F1
#
_entry.id   AF-A0A3M1LC86-F1
#
_cell.length_a   1.000
_cell.length_b   1.000
_cell.length_c   1.000
_cell.angle_alpha   90.00
_cell.angle_beta   90.00
_cell.angle_gamma   90.00
#
_symmetry.space_group_name_H-M   'P 1'
#
loop_
_entity.id
_entity.type
_entity.pdbx_description
1 polymer ?
#
loop_
_entity_poly.entity_id
_entity_poly.type
_entity_poly.pdbx_seq_one_letter_code
_entity_poly.pdbx_strand_id
1 'polypeptide(L)'
;MERRWSTGTKRIVVVSAAVLLFLALTRLRALLAPLIVAMILAYILNPIVEGLRRLLRLPRTAAAILIYLGLLALIAVGPALLIPPFIAAVQGFAGDFPNLVARFGERLEQPLVVGEFQLDLTTGYQQIQGSLEGLVSTAAQQTVSIVSNVASALLWSIFVLVASFYMVKDAPHLTRWAEEVVPPEARADYRRLMEQIAATWNAFLRGQLILCVTMGLVVGITMSLIGLPKAWLIGLLFGALEFIPNLGPLIASIPAVLLAFFEGSTWLPLSNLWFTILVIGVNVALQQLENTILVPRIIGSSLNLHPLV
;
A
#
# COMPACT_ATOMS: atom_id res chain seq x y z
N MET A 1 33.64 -38.95 -29.96
CA MET A 1 32.42 -39.12 -30.79
C MET A 1 31.28 -38.33 -30.15
N GLU A 2 31.07 -37.09 -30.58
CA GLU A 2 29.92 -36.29 -30.15
C GLU A 2 28.66 -36.85 -30.82
N ARG A 3 27.78 -37.52 -30.05
CA ARG A 3 26.49 -37.97 -30.55
C ARG A 3 25.59 -36.75 -30.79
N ARG A 4 25.74 -36.12 -31.95
CA ARG A 4 24.86 -35.02 -32.39
C ARG A 4 23.48 -35.60 -32.65
N TRP A 5 22.50 -35.17 -31.87
CA TRP A 5 21.11 -35.61 -31.99
C TRP A 5 20.58 -35.36 -33.39
N SER A 6 19.75 -36.28 -33.89
CA SER A 6 19.07 -36.11 -35.17
C SER A 6 18.17 -34.88 -35.14
N THR A 7 18.00 -34.22 -36.30
CA THR A 7 17.14 -33.03 -36.43
C THR A 7 15.70 -33.31 -35.99
N GLY A 8 15.20 -34.54 -36.17
CA GLY A 8 13.90 -34.98 -35.67
C GLY A 8 13.84 -35.04 -34.15
N THR A 9 14.86 -35.62 -33.51
CA THR A 9 14.96 -35.66 -32.03
C THR A 9 15.04 -34.26 -31.43
N LYS A 10 15.80 -33.34 -32.05
CA LYS A 10 15.86 -31.94 -31.62
C LYS A 10 14.50 -31.26 -31.68
N ARG A 11 13.77 -31.42 -32.79
CA ARG A 11 12.42 -30.84 -32.95
C ARG A 11 11.44 -31.40 -31.93
N ILE A 12 11.44 -32.72 -31.71
CA ILE A 12 10.58 -33.36 -30.72
C ILE A 12 10.89 -32.81 -29.32
N VAL A 13 12.16 -32.71 -28.93
CA VAL A 13 12.53 -32.20 -27.60
C VAL A 13 12.14 -30.74 -27.43
N VAL A 14 12.35 -29.88 -28.43
CA VAL A 14 11.96 -28.47 -28.37
C VAL A 14 10.44 -28.32 -28.26
N VAL A 15 9.68 -29.06 -29.07
CA VAL A 15 8.21 -29.01 -29.03
C VAL A 15 7.70 -29.56 -27.70
N SER A 16 8.26 -30.66 -27.20
CA SER A 16 7.90 -31.24 -25.90
C SER A 16 8.19 -30.28 -24.76
N ALA A 17 9.36 -29.64 -24.76
CA ALA A 17 9.74 -28.63 -23.78
C ALA A 17 8.81 -27.41 -23.84
N ALA A 18 8.44 -26.95 -25.05
CA ALA A 18 7.52 -25.84 -25.23
C ALA A 18 6.10 -26.17 -24.72
N VAL A 19 5.60 -27.39 -24.99
CA VAL A 19 4.30 -27.86 -24.50
C VAL A 19 4.30 -28.02 -22.98
N LEU A 20 5.36 -28.60 -22.42
CA LEU A 20 5.53 -28.72 -20.96
C LEU A 20 5.62 -27.34 -20.30
N LEU A 21 6.36 -26.40 -20.89
CA LEU A 21 6.43 -25.02 -20.41
C LEU A 21 5.05 -24.34 -20.50
N PHE A 22 4.30 -24.53 -21.57
CA PHE A 22 2.95 -23.98 -21.73
C PHE A 22 1.96 -24.55 -20.69
N LEU A 23 1.96 -25.87 -20.49
CA LEU A 23 1.15 -26.53 -19.46
C LEU A 23 1.55 -26.12 -18.06
N ALA A 24 2.86 -25.98 -17.81
CA ALA A 24 3.37 -25.43 -16.56
C ALA A 24 2.86 -24.01 -16.35
N LEU A 25 3.03 -23.10 -17.32
CA LEU A 25 2.59 -21.70 -17.22
C LEU A 25 1.09 -21.56 -16.99
N THR A 26 0.25 -22.38 -17.63
CA THR A 26 -1.21 -22.34 -17.40
C THR A 26 -1.61 -22.80 -16.00
N ARG A 27 -0.88 -23.77 -15.42
CA ARG A 27 -1.09 -24.25 -14.04
C ARG A 27 -0.45 -23.33 -12.98
N LEU A 28 0.70 -22.75 -13.29
CA LEU A 28 1.48 -21.84 -12.44
C LEU A 28 1.05 -20.39 -12.55
N ARG A 29 0.05 -20.05 -13.40
CA ARG A 29 -0.42 -18.66 -13.59
C ARG A 29 -0.74 -17.94 -12.27
N ALA A 30 -1.31 -18.67 -11.30
CA ALA A 30 -1.65 -18.14 -9.98
C ALA A 30 -0.41 -17.84 -9.12
N LEU A 31 0.71 -18.50 -9.41
CA LEU A 31 2.00 -18.31 -8.74
C LEU A 31 2.89 -17.28 -9.46
N LEU A 32 2.64 -16.98 -10.73
CA LEU A 32 3.42 -16.00 -11.48
C LEU A 32 3.33 -14.60 -10.86
N ALA A 33 2.13 -14.11 -10.57
CA ALA A 33 1.94 -12.78 -9.97
C ALA A 33 2.71 -12.62 -8.64
N PRO A 34 2.53 -13.48 -7.62
CA PRO A 34 3.30 -13.35 -6.37
C PRO A 34 4.80 -13.61 -6.55
N LEU A 35 5.22 -14.43 -7.52
CA LEU A 35 6.64 -14.61 -7.83
C LEU A 35 7.28 -13.34 -8.43
N ILE A 36 6.57 -12.64 -9.31
CA ILE A 36 7.01 -11.33 -9.85
C ILE A 36 7.13 -10.33 -8.70
N VAL A 37 6.13 -10.28 -7.80
CA VAL A 37 6.19 -9.41 -6.61
C VAL A 37 7.36 -9.80 -5.72
N ALA A 38 7.63 -11.09 -5.50
CA ALA A 38 8.77 -11.56 -4.72
C ALA A 38 10.11 -11.17 -5.34
N MET A 39 10.22 -11.19 -6.68
CA MET A 39 11.41 -10.77 -7.42
C MET A 39 11.66 -9.27 -7.30
N ILE A 40 10.61 -8.46 -7.46
CA ILE A 40 10.67 -7.01 -7.23
C ILE A 40 11.08 -6.74 -5.78
N LEU A 41 10.41 -7.38 -4.81
CA LEU A 41 10.73 -7.23 -3.40
C LEU A 41 12.17 -7.66 -3.09
N ALA A 42 12.67 -8.75 -3.70
CA ALA A 42 14.03 -9.24 -3.48
C ALA A 42 15.04 -8.20 -3.96
N TYR A 43 14.78 -7.63 -5.13
CA TYR A 43 15.59 -6.58 -5.71
C TYR A 43 15.62 -5.33 -4.81
N ILE A 44 14.46 -4.93 -4.29
CA ILE A 44 14.30 -3.80 -3.36
C ILE A 44 15.05 -4.03 -2.04
N LEU A 45 14.98 -5.24 -1.49
CA LEU A 45 15.55 -5.56 -0.19
C LEU A 45 17.05 -5.86 -0.24
N ASN A 46 17.58 -6.33 -1.37
CA ASN A 46 19.00 -6.62 -1.54
C ASN A 46 19.95 -5.46 -1.12
N PRO A 47 19.77 -4.19 -1.53
CA PRO A 47 20.61 -3.08 -1.07
C PRO A 47 20.47 -2.84 0.45
N ILE A 48 19.28 -3.01 1.02
CA ILE A 48 19.03 -2.85 2.46
C ILE A 48 19.77 -3.94 3.24
N VAL A 49 19.72 -5.19 2.74
CA VAL A 49 20.44 -6.34 3.30
C VAL A 49 21.95 -6.11 3.25
N GLU A 50 22.48 -5.64 2.12
CA GLU A 50 23.91 -5.36 1.99
C GLU A 50 24.35 -4.16 2.85
N GLY A 51 23.50 -3.14 3.00
CA GLY A 51 23.73 -2.02 3.92
C GLY A 51 23.78 -2.47 5.38
N LEU A 52 22.80 -3.25 5.82
CA LEU A 52 22.75 -3.79 7.18
C LEU A 52 23.91 -4.75 7.46
N ARG A 53 24.25 -5.61 6.49
CA ARG A 53 25.41 -6.51 6.53
C ARG A 53 26.70 -5.73 6.77
N ARG A 54 26.92 -4.62 6.06
CA ARG A 54 28.12 -3.77 6.23
C ARG A 54 28.11 -3.01 7.56
N LEU A 55 26.95 -2.49 7.96
CA LEU A 55 26.79 -1.73 9.20
C LEU A 55 27.03 -2.59 10.45
N LEU A 56 26.42 -3.77 10.50
CA LEU A 56 26.50 -4.69 11.64
C LEU A 56 27.59 -5.76 11.50
N ARG A 57 28.32 -5.78 10.38
CA ARG A 57 29.37 -6.77 10.04
C ARG A 57 28.88 -8.23 10.13
N LEU A 58 27.63 -8.48 9.77
CA LEU A 58 27.00 -9.81 9.81
C LEU A 58 27.24 -10.61 8.51
N PRO A 59 27.13 -11.94 8.53
CA PRO A 59 27.04 -12.72 7.30
C PRO A 59 25.75 -12.36 6.54
N ARG A 60 25.80 -12.40 5.19
CA ARG A 60 24.69 -12.00 4.30
C ARG A 60 23.36 -12.65 4.70
N THR A 61 23.38 -13.95 5.02
CA THR A 61 22.19 -14.71 5.41
C THR A 61 21.58 -14.20 6.72
N ALA A 62 22.40 -13.82 7.72
CA ALA A 62 21.89 -13.27 8.98
C ALA A 62 21.28 -11.88 8.79
N ALA A 63 21.92 -11.02 8.01
CA ALA A 63 21.37 -9.71 7.66
C ALA A 63 20.03 -9.83 6.91
N ALA A 64 19.93 -10.79 5.98
CA ALA A 64 18.68 -11.11 5.31
C ALA A 64 17.62 -11.60 6.31
N ILE A 65 17.92 -12.60 7.13
CA ILE A 65 16.98 -13.12 8.14
C ILE A 65 16.43 -11.99 9.01
N LEU A 66 17.29 -11.08 9.50
CA LEU A 66 16.86 -9.98 10.37
C LEU A 66 15.85 -9.05 9.67
N ILE A 67 16.12 -8.66 8.42
CA ILE A 67 15.21 -7.80 7.64
C ILE A 67 13.88 -8.51 7.37
N TYR A 68 13.94 -9.77 6.93
CA TYR A 68 12.72 -10.53 6.63
C TYR A 68 11.89 -10.85 7.88
N LEU A 69 12.53 -11.08 9.04
CA LEU A 69 11.83 -11.19 10.32
C LEU A 69 11.15 -9.88 10.72
N GLY A 70 11.82 -8.73 10.50
CA GLY A 70 11.21 -7.42 10.72
C GLY A 70 9.98 -7.19 9.83
N LEU A 71 10.06 -7.54 8.54
CA LEU A 71 8.92 -7.46 7.62
C LEU A 71 7.79 -8.42 8.00
N LEU A 72 8.13 -9.65 8.39
CA LEU A 72 7.15 -10.63 8.85
C LEU A 72 6.44 -10.13 10.11
N ALA A 73 7.18 -9.57 11.06
CA ALA A 73 6.62 -8.97 12.27
C ALA A 73 5.71 -7.78 11.92
N LEU A 74 6.12 -6.90 11.01
CA LEU A 74 5.29 -5.78 10.56
C LEU A 74 3.99 -6.25 9.90
N ILE A 75 4.07 -7.26 9.03
CA ILE A 75 2.93 -7.81 8.30
C ILE A 75 2.02 -8.63 9.21
N ALA A 76 2.53 -9.28 10.25
CA ALA A 76 1.70 -10.00 11.22
C ALA A 76 1.06 -9.06 12.25
N VAL A 77 1.86 -8.20 12.87
CA VAL A 77 1.45 -7.35 13.99
C VAL A 77 0.67 -6.12 13.51
N GLY A 78 1.07 -5.50 12.41
CA GLY A 78 0.41 -4.28 11.90
C GLY A 78 -1.09 -4.48 11.67
N PRO A 79 -1.50 -5.43 10.81
CA PRO A 79 -2.91 -5.79 10.62
C PRO A 79 -3.60 -6.22 11.92
N ALA A 80 -2.94 -6.98 12.80
CA ALA A 80 -3.52 -7.39 14.08
C ALA A 80 -3.84 -6.21 15.01
N LEU A 81 -3.05 -5.13 14.97
CA LEU A 81 -3.28 -3.92 15.75
C LEU A 81 -4.26 -2.96 15.08
N LEU A 82 -4.27 -2.89 13.75
CA LEU A 82 -5.00 -1.88 12.99
C LEU A 82 -6.40 -2.33 12.57
N ILE A 83 -6.57 -3.61 12.21
CA ILE A 83 -7.85 -4.11 11.70
C ILE A 83 -8.93 -4.12 12.77
N PRO A 84 -8.73 -4.68 13.99
CA PRO A 84 -9.80 -4.69 14.99
C PRO A 84 -10.39 -3.31 15.32
N PRO A 85 -9.60 -2.26 15.62
CA PRO A 85 -10.17 -0.93 15.88
C PRO A 85 -10.81 -0.32 14.62
N PHE A 86 -10.29 -0.61 13.43
CA PHE A 86 -10.92 -0.19 12.18
C PHE A 86 -12.31 -0.83 12.00
N ILE A 87 -12.43 -2.14 12.22
CA ILE A 87 -13.71 -2.86 12.16
C ILE A 87 -14.69 -2.28 13.18
N ALA A 88 -14.25 -2.10 14.43
CA ALA A 88 -15.07 -1.53 15.47
C ALA A 88 -15.55 -0.11 15.13
N ALA A 89 -14.69 0.72 14.53
CA ALA A 89 -15.04 2.07 14.11
C ALA A 89 -16.07 2.07 12.97
N VAL A 90 -15.93 1.20 11.96
CA VAL A 90 -16.90 1.08 10.86
C VAL A 90 -18.25 0.55 11.37
N GLN A 91 -18.23 -0.46 12.26
CA GLN A 91 -19.45 -1.02 12.83
C GLN A 91 -20.14 -0.05 13.79
N GLY A 92 -19.38 0.69 14.61
CA GLY A 92 -19.89 1.77 15.45
C GLY A 92 -20.54 2.86 14.60
N PHE A 93 -19.89 3.25 13.50
CA PHE A 93 -20.49 4.18 12.53
C PHE A 93 -21.78 3.66 11.95
N ALA A 94 -21.81 2.41 11.52
CA ALA A 94 -23.03 1.84 10.98
C ALA A 94 -24.17 1.77 11.99
N GLY A 95 -23.88 1.55 13.26
CA GLY A 95 -24.87 1.56 14.34
C GLY A 95 -25.39 2.96 14.68
N ASP A 96 -24.52 3.97 14.70
CA ASP A 96 -24.87 5.35 15.07
C ASP A 96 -25.44 6.15 13.90
N PHE A 97 -25.20 5.71 12.66
CA PHE A 97 -25.58 6.43 11.45
C PHE A 97 -27.09 6.75 11.36
N PRO A 98 -28.03 5.83 11.60
CA PRO A 98 -29.46 6.12 11.54
C PRO A 98 -29.89 7.22 12.52
N ASN A 99 -29.33 7.20 13.75
CA ASN A 99 -29.60 8.23 14.75
C ASN A 99 -29.05 9.59 14.35
N LEU A 100 -27.89 9.62 13.68
CA LEU A 100 -27.29 10.85 13.20
C LEU A 100 -28.12 11.47 12.07
N VAL A 101 -28.58 10.64 11.13
CA VAL A 101 -29.44 11.08 10.02
C VAL A 101 -30.78 11.56 10.55
N ALA A 102 -31.41 10.85 11.48
CA ALA A 102 -32.67 11.26 12.11
C ALA A 102 -32.55 12.66 12.78
N ARG A 103 -31.48 12.91 13.55
CA ARG A 103 -31.22 14.23 14.17
C ARG A 103 -30.99 15.34 13.15
N PHE A 104 -30.44 15.02 11.98
CA PHE A 104 -30.32 15.96 10.87
C PHE A 104 -31.67 16.19 10.18
N GLY A 105 -32.50 15.15 10.04
CA GLY A 105 -33.85 15.20 9.49
C GLY A 105 -34.78 16.08 10.30
N GLU A 106 -34.79 15.92 11.63
CA GLU A 106 -35.59 16.74 12.55
C GLU A 106 -35.28 18.25 12.43
N ARG A 107 -34.08 18.63 11.96
CA ARG A 107 -33.72 20.03 11.68
C ARG A 107 -34.09 20.50 10.28
N LEU A 108 -34.30 19.57 9.34
CA LEU A 108 -34.66 19.81 7.94
C LEU A 108 -36.18 19.67 7.68
N GLU A 109 -36.92 19.05 8.59
CA GLU A 109 -38.40 18.96 8.56
C GLU A 109 -39.09 20.31 8.83
N GLN A 110 -38.35 21.35 9.18
CA GLN A 110 -38.87 22.72 9.12
C GLN A 110 -38.84 23.20 7.67
N PRO A 111 -39.99 23.50 7.04
CA PRO A 111 -40.01 23.97 5.66
C PRO A 111 -39.15 25.22 5.54
N LEU A 112 -38.17 25.19 4.62
CA LEU A 112 -37.38 26.36 4.26
C LEU A 112 -38.30 27.32 3.52
N VAL A 113 -38.91 28.25 4.27
CA VAL A 113 -39.72 29.34 3.72
C VAL A 113 -38.77 30.42 3.23
N VAL A 114 -38.50 30.45 1.93
CA VAL A 114 -37.77 31.54 1.27
C VAL A 114 -38.80 32.38 0.52
N GLY A 115 -39.34 33.41 1.18
CA GLY A 115 -40.42 34.22 0.63
C GLY A 115 -41.74 33.45 0.54
N GLU A 116 -42.37 33.39 -0.64
CA GLU A 116 -43.62 32.64 -0.87
C GLU A 116 -43.42 31.19 -1.36
N PHE A 117 -42.18 30.77 -1.59
CA PHE A 117 -41.89 29.40 -2.05
C PHE A 117 -41.64 28.47 -0.86
N GLN A 118 -42.47 27.43 -0.74
CA GLN A 118 -42.24 26.30 0.15
C GLN A 118 -41.53 25.20 -0.63
N LEU A 119 -40.23 25.02 -0.37
CA LEU A 119 -39.47 23.90 -0.90
C LEU A 119 -39.62 22.72 0.06
N ASP A 120 -40.37 21.70 -0.35
CA ASP A 120 -40.47 20.45 0.36
C ASP A 120 -39.20 19.61 0.10
N LEU A 121 -38.30 19.59 1.07
CA LEU A 121 -37.04 18.86 1.00
C LEU A 121 -37.17 17.42 1.53
N THR A 122 -38.36 17.01 2.01
CA THR A 122 -38.54 15.71 2.67
C THR A 122 -38.28 14.53 1.73
N THR A 123 -38.72 14.61 0.47
CA THR A 123 -38.48 13.56 -0.54
C THR A 123 -37.01 13.43 -0.92
N GLY A 124 -36.31 14.55 -1.11
CA GLY A 124 -34.86 14.56 -1.36
C GLY A 124 -34.06 14.04 -0.16
N TYR A 125 -34.46 14.41 1.05
CA TYR A 125 -33.87 13.93 2.29
C TYR A 125 -34.05 12.41 2.45
N GLN A 126 -35.25 11.88 2.28
CA GLN A 126 -35.53 10.44 2.39
C GLN A 126 -34.73 9.61 1.38
N GLN A 127 -34.57 10.11 0.14
CA GLN A 127 -33.80 9.45 -0.90
C GLN A 127 -32.29 9.44 -0.59
N ILE A 128 -31.76 10.54 -0.06
CA ILE A 128 -30.35 10.63 0.38
C ILE A 128 -30.13 9.74 1.61
N GLN A 129 -31.04 9.76 2.58
CA GLN A 129 -30.99 8.90 3.76
C GLN A 129 -30.94 7.42 3.39
N GLY A 130 -31.89 6.93 2.58
CA GLY A 130 -31.92 5.52 2.18
C GLY A 130 -30.69 5.09 1.39
N SER A 131 -30.16 5.98 0.53
CA SER A 131 -28.92 5.73 -0.21
C SER A 131 -27.72 5.63 0.73
N LEU A 132 -27.62 6.51 1.72
CA LEU A 132 -26.53 6.50 2.68
C LEU A 132 -26.63 5.31 3.64
N GLU A 133 -27.81 4.96 4.13
CA GLU A 133 -28.03 3.76 4.96
C GLU A 133 -27.64 2.48 4.20
N GLY A 134 -27.96 2.40 2.90
CA GLY A 134 -27.53 1.31 2.02
C GLY A 134 -26.01 1.22 1.88
N LEU A 135 -25.32 2.35 1.69
CA LEU A 135 -23.85 2.39 1.62
C LEU A 135 -23.20 1.97 2.94
N VAL A 136 -23.72 2.46 4.05
CA VAL A 136 -23.19 2.20 5.40
C VAL A 136 -23.39 0.75 5.81
N SER A 137 -24.57 0.19 5.56
CA SER A 137 -24.84 -1.24 5.80
C SER A 137 -23.97 -2.14 4.93
N THR A 138 -23.76 -1.77 3.66
CA THR A 138 -22.84 -2.49 2.76
C THR A 138 -21.41 -2.43 3.27
N ALA A 139 -20.92 -1.26 3.71
CA ALA A 139 -19.58 -1.11 4.26
C ALA A 139 -19.39 -1.96 5.53
N ALA A 140 -20.38 -1.98 6.42
CA ALA A 140 -20.36 -2.82 7.63
C ALA A 140 -20.33 -4.32 7.29
N GLN A 141 -21.11 -4.78 6.32
CA GLN A 141 -21.10 -6.18 5.88
C GLN A 141 -19.78 -6.57 5.22
N GLN A 142 -19.22 -5.70 4.38
CA GLN A 142 -17.92 -5.91 3.74
C GLN A 142 -16.77 -5.97 4.74
N THR A 143 -16.95 -5.43 5.94
CA THR A 143 -15.94 -5.47 7.00
C THR A 143 -15.57 -6.90 7.42
N VAL A 144 -16.53 -7.84 7.37
CA VAL A 144 -16.25 -9.28 7.59
C VAL A 144 -15.36 -9.84 6.47
N SER A 145 -15.64 -9.46 5.23
CA SER A 145 -14.84 -9.85 4.06
C SER A 145 -13.42 -9.25 4.10
N ILE A 146 -13.23 -8.08 4.74
CA ILE A 146 -11.89 -7.50 4.95
C ILE A 146 -11.03 -8.45 5.77
N VAL A 147 -11.56 -9.07 6.84
CA VAL A 147 -10.79 -10.02 7.66
C VAL A 147 -10.33 -11.21 6.83
N SER A 148 -11.23 -11.83 6.05
CA SER A 148 -10.88 -12.98 5.21
C SER A 148 -9.90 -12.61 4.09
N ASN A 149 -10.05 -11.42 3.51
CA ASN A 149 -9.16 -10.92 2.46
C ASN A 149 -7.77 -10.61 3.01
N VAL A 150 -7.68 -10.00 4.19
CA VAL A 150 -6.40 -9.75 4.86
C VAL A 150 -5.75 -11.09 5.24
N ALA A 151 -6.48 -12.02 5.85
CA ALA A 151 -5.93 -13.34 6.16
C ALA A 151 -5.37 -14.05 4.91
N SER A 152 -6.11 -13.98 3.79
CA SER A 152 -5.65 -14.51 2.50
C SER A 152 -4.42 -13.77 1.97
N ALA A 153 -4.40 -12.44 2.08
CA ALA A 153 -3.26 -11.61 1.70
C ALA A 153 -2.03 -11.93 2.56
N LEU A 154 -2.17 -12.13 3.87
CA LEU A 154 -1.09 -12.52 4.78
C LEU A 154 -0.44 -13.84 4.36
N LEU A 155 -1.26 -14.84 4.00
CA LEU A 155 -0.75 -16.12 3.49
C LEU A 155 0.08 -15.93 2.21
N TRP A 156 -0.43 -15.15 1.26
CA TRP A 156 0.31 -14.82 0.04
C TRP A 156 1.57 -14.00 0.33
N SER A 157 1.52 -13.07 1.27
CA SER A 157 2.67 -12.27 1.70
C SER A 157 3.77 -13.16 2.30
N ILE A 158 3.43 -14.19 3.08
CA ILE A 158 4.40 -15.17 3.58
C ILE A 158 5.09 -15.87 2.41
N PHE A 159 4.32 -16.35 1.42
CA PHE A 159 4.90 -16.97 0.22
C PHE A 159 5.85 -16.00 -0.52
N VAL A 160 5.40 -14.76 -0.74
CA VAL A 160 6.20 -13.71 -1.38
C VAL A 160 7.49 -13.45 -0.60
N LEU A 161 7.42 -13.30 0.72
CA LEU A 161 8.58 -13.06 1.58
C LEU A 161 9.56 -14.23 1.55
N VAL A 162 9.07 -15.47 1.61
CA VAL A 162 9.93 -16.66 1.57
C VAL A 162 10.60 -16.77 0.20
N ALA A 163 9.85 -16.64 -0.90
CA ALA A 163 10.41 -16.67 -2.25
C ALA A 163 11.45 -15.56 -2.45
N SER A 164 11.13 -14.35 -1.99
CA SER A 164 12.00 -13.19 -2.04
C SER A 164 13.28 -13.39 -1.21
N PHE A 165 13.17 -13.99 -0.03
CA PHE A 165 14.32 -14.33 0.81
C PHE A 165 15.31 -15.26 0.10
N TYR A 166 14.82 -16.33 -0.54
CA TYR A 166 15.68 -17.21 -1.33
C TYR A 166 16.31 -16.48 -2.52
N MET A 167 15.54 -15.64 -3.22
CA MET A 167 16.07 -14.81 -4.31
C MET A 167 17.16 -13.84 -3.84
N VAL A 168 17.03 -13.22 -2.66
CA VAL A 168 18.07 -12.35 -2.09
C VAL A 168 19.28 -13.16 -1.64
N LYS A 169 19.06 -14.34 -1.04
CA LYS A 169 20.14 -15.22 -0.61
C LYS A 169 20.98 -15.67 -1.81
N ASP A 170 20.33 -16.07 -2.89
CA ASP A 170 20.96 -16.65 -4.08
C ASP A 170 21.21 -15.62 -5.21
N ALA A 171 20.95 -14.34 -4.96
CA ALA A 171 21.10 -13.28 -5.95
C ALA A 171 22.47 -13.29 -6.67
N PRO A 172 23.63 -13.51 -6.00
CA PRO A 172 24.92 -13.54 -6.69
C PRO A 172 25.07 -14.70 -7.67
N HIS A 173 24.36 -15.80 -7.46
CA HIS A 173 24.32 -16.93 -8.39
C HIS A 173 23.35 -16.63 -9.54
N LEU A 174 22.19 -16.07 -9.22
CA LEU A 174 21.16 -15.73 -10.21
C LEU A 174 21.63 -14.66 -11.21
N THR A 175 22.36 -13.64 -10.74
CA THR A 175 22.92 -12.59 -11.62
C THR A 175 24.02 -13.14 -12.52
N ARG A 176 24.89 -14.00 -12.00
CA ARG A 176 25.93 -14.68 -12.82
C ARG A 176 25.32 -15.56 -13.89
N TRP A 177 24.35 -16.39 -13.51
CA TRP A 177 23.63 -17.24 -14.46
C TRP A 177 22.90 -16.43 -15.53
N ALA A 178 22.23 -15.34 -15.14
CA ALA A 178 21.54 -14.46 -16.08
C ALA A 178 22.52 -13.84 -17.10
N GLU A 179 23.72 -13.46 -16.66
CA GLU A 179 24.76 -12.94 -17.54
C GLU A 179 25.35 -14.01 -18.48
N GLU A 180 25.50 -15.24 -18.00
CA GLU A 180 26.03 -16.36 -18.80
C GLU A 180 25.13 -16.71 -19.98
N VAL A 181 23.81 -16.56 -19.82
CA VAL A 181 22.80 -16.78 -20.88
C VAL A 181 22.87 -15.71 -21.97
N VAL A 182 23.38 -14.51 -21.66
CA VAL A 182 23.53 -13.42 -22.64
C VAL A 182 24.70 -13.71 -23.58
N PRO A 183 24.49 -13.57 -24.92
CA PRO A 183 25.57 -13.73 -25.90
C PRO A 183 26.80 -12.86 -25.56
N PRO A 184 28.03 -13.36 -25.73
CA PRO A 184 29.25 -12.63 -25.33
C PRO A 184 29.33 -11.19 -25.83
N GLU A 185 28.85 -10.95 -27.05
CA GLU A 185 28.84 -9.63 -27.71
C GLU A 185 27.94 -8.61 -27.00
N ALA A 186 26.86 -9.05 -26.35
CA ALA A 186 25.87 -8.20 -25.68
C ALA A 186 26.05 -8.10 -24.16
N ARG A 187 27.04 -8.80 -23.57
CA ARG A 187 27.22 -8.83 -22.10
C ARG A 187 27.55 -7.47 -21.50
N ALA A 188 28.34 -6.66 -22.21
CA ALA A 188 28.68 -5.31 -21.77
C ALA A 188 27.42 -4.42 -21.68
N ASP A 189 26.57 -4.47 -22.70
CA ASP A 189 25.30 -3.72 -22.73
C ASP A 189 24.33 -4.21 -21.66
N TYR A 190 24.22 -5.53 -21.46
CA TYR A 190 23.42 -6.12 -20.39
C TYR A 190 23.86 -5.64 -18.99
N ARG A 191 25.16 -5.67 -18.69
CA ARG A 191 25.68 -5.18 -17.40
C ARG A 191 25.35 -3.71 -17.19
N ARG A 192 25.59 -2.88 -18.21
CA ARG A 192 25.29 -1.45 -18.16
C ARG A 192 23.80 -1.18 -17.93
N LEU A 193 22.92 -1.93 -18.59
CA LEU A 193 21.47 -1.84 -18.39
C LEU A 193 21.08 -2.23 -16.96
N MET A 194 21.60 -3.34 -16.44
CA MET A 194 21.30 -3.79 -15.08
C MET A 194 21.78 -2.80 -14.01
N GLU A 195 22.96 -2.18 -14.21
CA GLU A 195 23.48 -1.13 -13.34
C GLU A 195 22.60 0.12 -13.34
N GLN A 196 22.12 0.55 -14.52
CA GLN A 196 21.20 1.69 -14.64
C GLN A 196 19.86 1.40 -13.97
N ILE A 197 19.27 0.23 -14.21
CA ILE A 197 18.05 -0.20 -13.53
C ILE A 197 18.28 -0.19 -12.00
N ALA A 198 19.43 -0.69 -11.53
CA ALA A 198 19.75 -0.70 -10.10
C ALA A 198 19.89 0.68 -9.50
N ALA A 199 20.56 1.60 -10.19
CA ALA A 199 20.67 2.98 -9.75
C ALA A 199 19.29 3.63 -9.63
N THR A 200 18.44 3.50 -10.64
CA THR A 200 17.09 4.08 -10.70
C THR A 200 16.20 3.55 -9.57
N TRP A 201 16.12 2.23 -9.41
CA TRP A 201 15.32 1.62 -8.35
C TRP A 201 15.84 1.94 -6.96
N ASN A 202 17.16 1.89 -6.73
CA ASN A 202 17.73 2.26 -5.44
C ASN A 202 17.40 3.70 -5.06
N ALA A 203 17.43 4.61 -6.03
CA ALA A 203 17.12 6.01 -5.80
C ALA A 203 15.61 6.22 -5.54
N PHE A 204 14.74 5.54 -6.29
CA PHE A 204 13.30 5.52 -6.05
C PHE A 204 12.96 5.01 -4.65
N LEU A 205 13.50 3.85 -4.24
CA LEU A 205 13.21 3.25 -2.94
C LEU A 205 13.72 4.09 -1.78
N ARG A 206 14.91 4.68 -1.92
CA ARG A 206 15.42 5.63 -0.93
C ARG A 206 14.47 6.82 -0.80
N GLY A 207 14.00 7.36 -1.93
CA GLY A 207 12.98 8.40 -1.95
C GLY A 207 11.70 7.97 -1.27
N GLN A 208 11.18 6.78 -1.59
CA GLN A 208 9.94 6.25 -1.01
C GLN A 208 10.04 6.07 0.50
N LEU A 209 11.15 5.53 1.01
CA LEU A 209 11.37 5.36 2.45
C LEU A 209 11.46 6.71 3.17
N ILE A 210 12.13 7.69 2.57
CA ILE A 210 12.18 9.06 3.11
C ILE A 210 10.77 9.66 3.12
N LEU A 211 9.98 9.44 2.06
CA LEU A 211 8.60 9.92 1.97
C LEU A 211 7.72 9.28 3.05
N CYS A 212 7.80 7.96 3.23
CA CYS A 212 7.09 7.22 4.29
C CYS A 212 7.36 7.81 5.69
N VAL A 213 8.64 8.01 6.03
CA VAL A 213 9.02 8.57 7.33
C VAL A 213 8.57 10.03 7.45
N THR A 214 8.76 10.82 6.40
CA THR A 214 8.40 12.24 6.39
C THR A 214 6.90 12.42 6.54
N MET A 215 6.09 11.72 5.76
CA MET A 215 4.62 11.77 5.83
C MET A 215 4.12 11.26 7.17
N GLY A 216 4.68 10.17 7.70
CA GLY A 216 4.27 9.66 9.01
C GLY A 216 4.51 10.66 10.13
N LEU A 217 5.65 11.36 10.10
CA LEU A 217 5.97 12.43 11.06
C LEU A 217 5.09 13.66 10.86
N VAL A 218 4.96 14.15 9.63
CA VAL A 218 4.17 15.35 9.30
C VAL A 218 2.71 15.14 9.69
N VAL A 219 2.11 14.00 9.33
CA VAL A 219 0.74 13.65 9.70
C VAL A 219 0.63 13.49 11.21
N GLY A 220 1.52 12.73 11.86
CA GLY A 220 1.48 12.53 13.30
C GLY A 220 1.53 13.84 14.09
N ILE A 221 2.42 14.76 13.71
CA ILE A 221 2.53 16.09 14.30
C ILE A 221 1.27 16.91 14.01
N THR A 222 0.86 17.00 12.75
CA THR A 222 -0.30 17.82 12.33
C THR A 222 -1.58 17.36 13.01
N MET A 223 -1.83 16.05 13.05
CA MET A 223 -2.99 15.45 13.72
C MET A 223 -2.96 15.70 15.23
N SER A 224 -1.78 15.66 15.85
CA SER A 224 -1.63 16.00 17.27
C SER A 224 -1.94 17.48 17.54
N LEU A 225 -1.48 18.37 16.65
CA LEU A 225 -1.70 19.82 16.72
C LEU A 225 -3.16 20.24 16.50
N ILE A 226 -3.99 19.42 15.87
CA ILE A 226 -5.43 19.64 15.79
C ILE A 226 -6.20 18.83 16.84
N GLY A 227 -5.50 18.08 17.69
CA GLY A 227 -6.10 17.35 18.80
C GLY A 227 -6.80 16.06 18.40
N LEU A 228 -6.42 15.43 17.29
CA LEU A 228 -6.95 14.12 16.91
C LEU A 228 -6.51 13.06 17.94
N PRO A 229 -7.44 12.31 18.55
CA PRO A 229 -7.11 11.18 19.41
C PRO A 229 -6.23 10.18 18.68
N LYS A 230 -5.21 9.64 19.37
CA LYS A 230 -4.29 8.64 18.80
C LYS A 230 -3.57 9.14 17.52
N ALA A 231 -3.32 10.45 17.41
CA ALA A 231 -2.67 11.07 16.26
C ALA A 231 -1.36 10.40 15.81
N TRP A 232 -0.49 9.98 16.74
CA TRP A 232 0.76 9.27 16.40
C TRP A 232 0.53 7.90 15.79
N LEU A 233 -0.54 7.19 16.18
CA LEU A 233 -0.94 5.93 15.56
C LEU A 233 -1.40 6.18 14.11
N ILE A 234 -2.15 7.26 13.88
CA ILE A 234 -2.56 7.69 12.54
C ILE A 234 -1.35 8.11 11.70
N GLY A 235 -0.40 8.87 12.26
CA GLY A 235 0.86 9.21 11.59
C GLY A 235 1.65 7.96 11.19
N LEU A 236 1.81 7.00 12.11
CA LEU A 236 2.47 5.73 11.81
C LEU A 236 1.75 4.98 10.68
N LEU A 237 0.41 4.97 10.69
CA LEU A 237 -0.40 4.33 9.65
C LEU A 237 -0.20 4.99 8.29
N PHE A 238 -0.28 6.32 8.22
CA PHE A 238 0.00 7.09 7.00
C PHE A 238 1.40 6.77 6.49
N GLY A 239 2.43 6.90 7.33
CA GLY A 239 3.81 6.64 6.92
C GLY A 239 4.04 5.19 6.46
N ALA A 240 3.41 4.20 7.08
CA ALA A 240 3.53 2.81 6.67
C ALA A 240 2.80 2.53 5.35
N LEU A 241 1.60 3.06 5.18
CA LEU A 241 0.79 2.86 3.99
C LEU A 241 1.30 3.68 2.79
N GLU A 242 2.03 4.77 3.03
CA GLU A 242 2.67 5.61 2.01
C GLU A 242 3.57 4.83 1.05
N PHE A 243 4.07 3.65 1.46
CA PHE A 243 4.86 2.80 0.58
C PHE A 243 4.10 2.39 -0.70
N ILE A 244 2.75 2.41 -0.69
CA ILE A 244 1.89 2.23 -1.85
C ILE A 244 1.34 3.61 -2.26
N PRO A 245 1.95 4.31 -3.24
CA PRO A 245 1.59 5.68 -3.58
C PRO A 245 0.11 5.82 -3.95
N ASN A 246 -0.49 6.96 -3.58
CA ASN A 246 -1.91 7.33 -3.78
C ASN A 246 -2.94 6.47 -3.02
N LEU A 247 -2.71 5.15 -2.89
CA LEU A 247 -3.60 4.26 -2.15
C LEU A 247 -3.36 4.37 -0.65
N GLY A 248 -2.11 4.56 -0.25
CA GLY A 248 -1.71 4.57 1.15
C GLY A 248 -2.42 5.65 1.96
N PRO A 249 -2.23 6.93 1.62
CA PRO A 249 -2.93 8.05 2.26
C PRO A 249 -4.45 7.93 2.21
N LEU A 250 -5.00 7.46 1.09
CA LEU A 250 -6.45 7.27 0.94
C LEU A 250 -6.99 6.29 1.99
N ILE A 251 -6.35 5.12 2.12
CA ILE A 251 -6.75 4.10 3.10
C ILE A 251 -6.49 4.61 4.52
N ALA A 252 -5.35 5.26 4.77
CA ALA A 252 -4.97 5.79 6.08
C ALA A 252 -5.89 6.91 6.57
N SER A 253 -6.50 7.67 5.64
CA SER A 253 -7.42 8.75 5.97
C SER A 253 -8.72 8.24 6.60
N ILE A 254 -9.18 7.03 6.25
CA ILE A 254 -10.44 6.46 6.74
C ILE A 254 -10.47 6.38 8.28
N PRO A 255 -9.52 5.69 8.96
CA PRO A 255 -9.52 5.66 10.41
C PRO A 255 -9.30 7.03 11.04
N ALA A 256 -8.55 7.94 10.41
CA ALA A 256 -8.38 9.30 10.92
C ALA A 256 -9.71 10.07 10.96
N VAL A 257 -10.50 9.98 9.87
CA VAL A 257 -11.82 10.59 9.75
C VAL A 257 -12.81 9.97 10.73
N LEU A 258 -12.79 8.64 10.87
CA LEU A 258 -13.64 7.93 11.83
C LEU A 258 -13.32 8.35 13.28
N LEU A 259 -12.05 8.39 13.66
CA LEU A 259 -11.66 8.86 15.00
C LEU A 259 -12.11 10.29 15.25
N ALA A 260 -11.95 11.18 14.27
CA ALA A 260 -12.42 12.56 14.39
C ALA A 260 -13.95 12.65 14.58
N PHE A 261 -14.70 11.77 13.92
CA PHE A 261 -16.16 11.73 13.98
C PHE A 261 -16.69 11.15 15.30
N PHE A 262 -16.10 10.07 15.82
CA PHE A 262 -16.56 9.43 17.05
C PHE A 262 -15.99 10.05 18.31
N GLU A 263 -14.68 10.21 18.35
CA GLU A 263 -13.97 10.62 19.56
C GLU A 263 -13.86 12.15 19.65
N GLY A 264 -14.07 12.87 18.54
CA GLY A 264 -13.99 14.33 18.51
C GLY A 264 -12.56 14.83 18.73
N SER A 265 -12.41 16.13 19.00
CA SER A 265 -11.10 16.69 19.35
C SER A 265 -10.84 16.53 20.83
N THR A 266 -9.59 16.23 21.18
CA THR A 266 -9.13 16.15 22.57
C THR A 266 -9.11 17.50 23.27
N TRP A 267 -8.97 18.62 22.54
CA TRP A 267 -8.85 19.95 23.15
C TRP A 267 -9.47 21.10 22.34
N LEU A 268 -9.76 20.94 21.04
CA LEU A 268 -10.50 21.96 20.31
C LEU A 268 -11.99 21.91 20.72
N PRO A 269 -12.59 23.05 21.08
CA PRO A 269 -14.01 23.13 21.44
C PRO A 269 -14.90 23.14 20.19
N LEU A 270 -14.76 22.12 19.34
CA LEU A 270 -15.54 21.91 18.13
C LEU A 270 -16.48 20.73 18.33
N SER A 271 -17.67 20.80 17.72
CA SER A 271 -18.50 19.59 17.61
C SER A 271 -17.78 18.55 16.75
N ASN A 272 -18.05 17.27 17.00
CA ASN A 272 -17.41 16.18 16.26
C ASN A 272 -17.55 16.35 14.75
N LEU A 273 -18.72 16.79 14.25
CA LEU A 273 -18.95 17.05 12.83
C LEU A 273 -18.00 18.10 12.25
N TRP A 274 -17.86 19.25 12.92
CA TRP A 274 -16.95 20.31 12.47
C TRP A 274 -15.49 19.88 12.59
N PHE A 275 -15.17 19.09 13.60
CA PHE A 275 -13.84 18.52 13.75
C PHE A 275 -13.52 17.49 12.65
N THR A 276 -14.48 16.64 12.26
CA THR A 276 -14.32 15.71 11.13
C THR A 276 -14.06 16.46 9.83
N ILE A 277 -14.83 17.52 9.55
CA ILE A 277 -14.62 18.36 8.35
C ILE A 277 -13.22 18.98 8.36
N LEU A 278 -12.77 19.47 9.52
CA LEU A 278 -11.41 20.00 9.68
C LEU A 278 -10.36 18.93 9.38
N VAL A 279 -10.50 17.71 9.92
CA VAL A 279 -9.57 16.60 9.68
C VAL A 279 -9.54 16.19 8.20
N ILE A 280 -10.69 16.12 7.54
CA ILE A 280 -10.77 15.88 6.08
C ILE A 280 -10.03 16.98 5.32
N GLY A 281 -10.29 18.25 5.63
CA GLY A 281 -9.64 19.39 4.99
C GLY A 281 -8.12 19.38 5.17
N VAL A 282 -7.65 19.06 6.37
CA VAL A 282 -6.22 18.90 6.67
C VAL A 282 -5.61 17.74 5.90
N ASN A 283 -6.27 16.58 5.85
CA ASN A 283 -5.79 15.43 5.05
C ASN A 283 -5.64 15.78 3.57
N VAL A 284 -6.64 16.47 3.00
CA VAL A 284 -6.57 16.94 1.60
C VAL A 284 -5.41 17.92 1.42
N ALA A 285 -5.23 18.88 2.33
CA ALA A 285 -4.12 19.83 2.26
C ALA A 285 -2.75 19.12 2.35
N LEU A 286 -2.61 18.13 3.22
CA LEU A 286 -1.39 17.31 3.33
C LEU A 286 -1.14 16.50 2.06
N GLN A 287 -2.18 15.92 1.44
CA GLN A 287 -2.03 15.22 0.16
C GLN A 287 -1.57 16.15 -0.95
N GLN A 288 -2.12 17.37 -1.01
CA GLN A 288 -1.71 18.37 -2.00
C GLN A 288 -0.27 18.82 -1.77
N LEU A 289 0.13 19.04 -0.52
CA LEU A 289 1.52 19.33 -0.15
C LEU A 289 2.45 18.20 -0.59
N GLU A 290 2.05 16.95 -0.35
CA GLU A 290 2.81 15.78 -0.73
C GLU A 290 3.03 15.73 -2.24
N ASN A 291 1.93 15.77 -3.00
CA ASN A 291 1.95 15.65 -4.46
C ASN A 291 2.70 16.80 -5.15
N THR A 292 2.59 18.01 -4.58
CA THR A 292 3.15 19.23 -5.22
C THR A 292 4.58 19.50 -4.78
N ILE A 293 4.98 19.11 -3.57
CA ILE A 293 6.27 19.49 -2.97
C ILE A 293 7.11 18.29 -2.60
N LEU A 294 6.56 17.35 -1.80
CA LEU A 294 7.37 16.27 -1.24
C LEU A 294 7.79 15.27 -2.32
N VAL A 295 6.85 14.80 -3.14
CA VAL A 295 7.13 13.84 -4.22
C VAL A 295 8.16 14.39 -5.21
N PRO A 296 8.00 15.61 -5.80
CA PRO A 296 9.00 16.15 -6.72
C PRO A 296 10.37 16.37 -6.09
N ARG A 297 10.44 16.79 -4.82
CA ARG A 297 11.72 17.06 -4.14
C ARG A 297 12.45 15.80 -3.70
N ILE A 298 11.72 14.78 -3.25
CA ILE A 298 12.31 13.56 -2.68
C ILE A 298 12.59 12.53 -3.78
N ILE A 299 11.65 12.34 -4.70
CA ILE A 299 11.73 11.34 -5.78
C ILE A 299 12.25 11.98 -7.08
N GLY A 300 11.77 13.19 -7.43
CA GLY A 300 12.10 13.84 -8.70
C GLY A 300 13.59 14.16 -8.89
N SER A 301 14.30 14.55 -7.82
CA SER A 301 15.76 14.83 -7.90
C SER A 301 16.62 13.58 -8.19
N SER A 302 16.05 12.38 -8.01
CA SER A 302 16.75 11.11 -8.15
C SER A 302 16.63 10.50 -9.55
N LEU A 303 15.69 10.99 -10.37
CA LEU A 303 15.33 10.36 -11.65
C LEU A 303 15.74 11.18 -12.90
N ASN A 304 16.32 12.38 -12.76
CA ASN A 304 16.69 13.26 -13.89
C ASN A 304 15.58 13.35 -14.96
N LEU A 305 14.32 13.23 -14.54
CA LEU A 305 13.20 13.37 -15.46
C LEU A 305 13.15 14.84 -15.84
N HIS A 306 13.30 15.12 -17.14
CA HIS A 306 13.05 16.45 -17.67
C HIS A 306 11.67 16.90 -17.19
N PRO A 307 11.55 18.10 -16.59
CA PRO A 307 10.30 18.57 -16.04
C PRO A 307 9.36 18.94 -17.19
N LEU A 308 8.61 17.95 -17.71
CA LEU A 308 7.49 18.10 -18.64
C LEU A 308 6.90 16.71 -18.93
N VAL A 309 6.01 16.23 -18.06
CA VAL A 309 4.61 15.86 -18.38
C VAL A 309 3.79 15.93 -17.10
#